data_AF-A0A9E5N4W5-F1
#
_entry.id   AF-A0A9E5N4W5-F1
#
_cell.length_a   1.000
_cell.length_b   1.000
_cell.length_c   1.000
_cell.angle_alpha   90.00
_cell.angle_beta   90.00
_cell.angle_gamma   90.00
#
_symmetry.space_group_name_H-M   'P 1'
#
loop_
_entity.id
_entity.type
_entity.pdbx_description
1 polymer ?
#
loop_
_entity_poly.entity_id
_entity_poly.type
_entity_poly.pdbx_seq_one_letter_code
_entity_poly.pdbx_strand_id
1 'polypeptide(L)' 'MFGISRSKIKKTIETFPGIEHRLEIIREIDGRRFINDSKATNVDACKRALETFPAPIILIMGGRDKGAPYR' A
#
# COMPACT_ATOMS: atom_id res chain seq x y z
N MET A 1 -13.18 -23.14 15.91
CA MET A 1 -12.16 -22.06 16.02
C MET A 1 -10.79 -22.73 15.99
N PHE A 2 -9.88 -22.31 15.11
CA PHE A 2 -8.74 -23.11 14.57
C PHE A 2 -7.66 -23.64 15.55
N GLY A 3 -7.88 -23.67 16.86
CA GLY A 3 -6.99 -24.31 17.84
C GLY A 3 -5.60 -23.65 17.98
N ILE A 4 -5.41 -22.44 17.46
CA ILE A 4 -4.12 -21.75 17.47
C ILE A 4 -3.95 -20.99 18.79
N SER A 5 -2.80 -21.14 19.44
CA SER A 5 -2.47 -20.41 20.67
C SER A 5 -2.35 -18.90 20.42
N ARG A 6 -2.78 -18.09 21.38
CA ARG A 6 -2.65 -16.63 21.33
C ARG A 6 -1.19 -16.18 21.14
N SER A 7 -0.24 -16.91 21.73
CA SER A 7 1.19 -16.65 21.58
C SER A 7 1.68 -16.81 20.14
N LYS A 8 1.19 -17.82 19.41
CA LYS A 8 1.52 -18.03 17.99
C LYS A 8 0.94 -16.91 17.12
N ILE A 9 -0.31 -16.54 17.35
CA ILE A 9 -0.96 -15.44 16.62
C ILE A 9 -0.18 -14.14 16.82
N LYS A 10 0.16 -13.81 18.07
CA LYS A 10 0.93 -12.61 18.40
C LYS A 10 2.30 -12.60 17.70
N LYS A 11 3.06 -13.70 17.81
CA LYS A 11 4.38 -13.80 17.19
C LYS A 11 4.29 -13.64 15.67
N THR A 12 3.32 -14.27 15.02
CA THR A 12 3.13 -14.17 13.56
C THR A 12 2.81 -12.74 13.13
N ILE A 13 1.98 -12.00 13.88
CA ILE A 13 1.67 -10.60 13.58
C ILE A 13 2.93 -9.72 13.76
N GLU A 14 3.70 -9.95 14.84
CA GLU A 14 4.92 -9.19 15.13
C GLU A 14 6.03 -9.42 14.10
N THR A 15 6.15 -10.64 13.55
CA THR A 15 7.18 -10.99 12.55
C THR A 15 6.68 -10.89 11.12
N PHE A 16 5.46 -10.39 10.89
CA PHE A 16 4.91 -10.30 9.55
C PHE A 16 5.67 -9.20 8.77
N PRO A 17 6.41 -9.55 7.71
CA PRO A 17 7.27 -8.59 7.01
C PRO A 17 6.50 -7.54 6.19
N GLY A 18 5.17 -7.59 6.22
CA GLY A 18 4.29 -6.83 5.34
C GLY A 18 3.93 -7.63 4.08
N ILE A 19 3.17 -7.00 3.19
CA ILE A 19 2.81 -7.56 1.89
C ILE A 19 3.65 -6.82 0.84
N GLU A 20 4.35 -7.56 -0.02
CA GLU A 20 5.07 -7.00 -1.17
C GLU A 20 4.16 -6.08 -2.01
N HIS A 21 4.72 -4.98 -2.49
CA HIS A 21 4.06 -3.95 -3.31
C HIS A 21 2.96 -3.14 -2.61
N ARG A 22 3.09 -2.90 -1.31
CA ARG A 22 2.31 -1.88 -0.59
C ARG A 22 3.23 -0.75 -0.14
N LEU A 23 3.06 0.43 -0.75
CA LEU A 23 3.76 1.67 -0.36
C LEU A 23 5.29 1.52 -0.30
N GLU A 24 5.86 0.74 -1.21
CA GLU A 24 7.28 0.41 -1.22
C GLU A 24 8.09 1.56 -1.82
N ILE A 25 9.03 2.14 -1.07
CA ILE A 25 9.98 3.12 -1.60
C ILE A 25 11.00 2.35 -2.44
N ILE A 26 10.88 2.46 -3.76
CA ILE A 26 11.76 1.76 -4.70
C ILE A 26 13.05 2.54 -4.99
N ARG A 27 13.04 3.86 -4.79
CA ARG A 27 14.22 4.70 -5.03
C ARG A 27 14.10 6.08 -4.38
N GLU A 28 15.24 6.68 -4.09
CA GLU A 28 15.38 8.11 -3.85
C GLU A 28 16.38 8.69 -4.85
N ILE A 29 15.99 9.76 -5.54
CA ILE A 29 16.86 10.48 -6.49
C ILE A 29 16.70 11.97 -6.21
N ASP A 30 17.80 12.66 -5.93
CA ASP A 30 17.84 14.11 -5.68
C ASP A 30 16.81 14.59 -4.63
N GLY A 31 16.60 13.79 -3.57
CA GLY A 31 15.63 14.07 -2.51
C GLY A 31 14.16 13.78 -2.88
N ARG A 32 13.90 13.16 -4.03
CA ARG A 32 12.55 12.71 -4.43
C ARG A 32 12.44 11.20 -4.21
N ARG A 33 11.42 10.80 -3.44
CA ARG A 33 11.10 9.39 -3.18
C ARG A 33 10.14 8.86 -4.26
N PHE A 34 10.50 7.73 -4.84
CA PHE A 34 9.69 6.99 -5.81
C PHE A 34 9.05 5.82 -5.09
N ILE A 35 7.72 5.76 -5.09
CA ILE A 35 6.95 4.76 -4.37
C ILE A 35 6.21 3.88 -5.38
N ASN A 36 6.39 2.56 -5.29
CA ASN A 36 5.62 1.59 -6.07
C ASN A 36 4.38 1.17 -5.28
N ASP A 37 3.22 1.58 -5.78
CA ASP A 37 1.91 1.15 -5.26
C ASP A 37 1.06 0.51 -6.37
N SER A 38 1.69 -0.24 -7.27
CA SER A 38 1.02 -0.92 -8.40
C SER A 38 -0.12 -1.87 -8.01
N LYS A 39 -0.26 -2.19 -6.72
CA LYS A 39 -1.34 -3.00 -6.15
C LYS A 39 -2.60 -2.20 -5.82
N ALA A 40 -2.57 -0.87 -5.90
CA ALA A 40 -3.75 0.00 -5.83
C ALA A 40 -4.63 -0.11 -7.08
N THR A 41 -5.17 -1.32 -7.31
CA THR A 41 -6.00 -1.65 -8.47
C THR A 41 -7.48 -1.29 -8.30
N ASN A 42 -7.81 -0.52 -7.25
CA ASN A 42 -9.11 0.08 -6.96
C ASN A 42 -8.93 1.46 -6.30
N VAL A 43 -10.01 2.26 -6.30
CA VAL A 43 -10.01 3.67 -5.84
C VAL A 43 -9.65 3.79 -4.35
N ASP A 44 -10.19 2.92 -3.50
CA ASP A 44 -9.95 2.96 -2.06
C ASP A 44 -8.48 2.72 -1.70
N ALA A 45 -7.83 1.77 -2.38
CA ALA A 45 -6.41 1.50 -2.18
C ALA A 45 -5.54 2.71 -2.57
N CYS A 46 -5.84 3.34 -3.71
CA CYS A 46 -5.15 4.56 -4.14
C CYS A 46 -5.34 5.71 -3.14
N LYS A 47 -6.55 5.87 -2.59
CA LYS A 47 -6.84 6.90 -1.58
C LYS A 47 -6.02 6.71 -0.31
N ARG A 48 -5.94 5.48 0.21
CA ARG A 48 -5.11 5.15 1.38
C ARG A 48 -3.63 5.41 1.17
N ALA A 49 -3.13 5.16 -0.04
CA ALA A 49 -1.75 5.46 -0.39
C ALA A 49 -1.46 6.97 -0.31
N LEU A 50 -2.35 7.81 -0.86
CA LEU A 50 -2.20 9.26 -0.82
C LEU A 50 -2.30 9.82 0.60
N GLU A 51 -3.14 9.26 1.46
CA GLU A 51 -3.26 9.64 2.88
C GLU A 51 -2.01 9.32 3.70
N THR A 52 -1.14 8.41 3.23
CA THR A 52 0.05 7.97 3.98
C THR A 52 1.24 8.93 3.85
N PHE A 53 1.32 9.70 2.75
CA PHE A 53 2.49 10.53 2.47
C PHE A 53 2.18 12.02 2.65
N PRO A 54 3.11 12.79 3.24
CA PRO A 54 2.97 14.24 3.31
C PRO A 54 3.10 14.85 1.90
N ALA A 55 2.30 15.88 1.63
CA ALA A 55 2.36 16.64 0.38
C ALA A 55 3.72 17.36 0.20
N PRO A 56 4.15 17.66 -1.04
CA PRO A 56 3.46 17.44 -2.33
C PRO A 56 3.69 16.05 -2.96
N ILE A 57 2.68 15.54 -3.67
CA ILE A 57 2.70 14.23 -4.35
C ILE A 57 2.48 14.42 -5.85
N ILE A 58 3.30 13.77 -6.67
CA ILE A 58 3.08 13.61 -8.12
C ILE A 58 2.49 12.22 -8.35
N LEU A 59 1.23 12.14 -8.77
CA LEU A 59 0.51 10.89 -8.97
C LEU A 59 0.51 10.47 -10.44
N ILE A 60 0.96 9.25 -10.72
CA ILE A 60 0.80 8.60 -12.02
C ILE A 60 -0.34 7.59 -11.89
N MET A 61 -1.50 7.93 -12.47
CA MET A 61 -2.70 7.09 -12.43
C MET A 61 -3.11 6.67 -13.85
N GLY A 62 -3.52 5.42 -14.02
CA GLY A 62 -4.04 4.88 -15.27
C GLY A 62 -4.39 3.39 -15.13
N GLY A 63 -5.14 2.85 -16.09
CA GLY A 63 -5.53 1.43 -16.08
C GLY A 63 -6.87 1.18 -16.77
N ARG A 64 -7.37 -0.05 -16.67
CA ARG A 64 -8.69 -0.42 -17.18
C ARG A 64 -9.77 -0.02 -16.18
N ASP A 65 -10.76 0.73 -16.65
CA ASP A 65 -11.93 1.08 -15.84
C ASP A 65 -12.69 -0.19 -15.41
N LYS A 66 -13.07 -0.22 -14.13
CA LYS A 66 -13.82 -1.30 -13.49
C LYS A 66 -15.20 -0.83 -12.99
N GLY A 67 -15.64 0.38 -13.37
CA GLY A 67 -16.94 0.94 -13.02
C GLY A 67 -17.00 1.56 -11.62
N ALA A 68 -15.85 1.96 -11.06
CA ALA A 68 -15.81 2.62 -9.75
C ALA A 68 -16.04 4.14 -9.91
N PRO A 69 -16.80 4.80 -9.01
CA PRO A 69 -16.94 6.24 -9.03
C PRO A 69 -15.65 6.93 -8.56
N TYR A 70 -15.25 8.00 -9.25
CA TYR A 70 -14.05 8.80 -8.95
C TYR A 70 -14.37 10.17 -8.34
N ARG A 71 -15.66 10.44 -8.06
CA ARG A 71 -16.17 11.68 -7.45
C ARG A 71 -16.49 11.49 -5.99
#